data_AF-A0A7C2P8J6-F1
#
_entry.id   AF-A0A7C2P8J6-F1
#
_cell.length_a   1.000
_cell.length_b   1.000
_cell.length_c   1.000
_cell.angle_alpha   90.00
_cell.angle_beta   90.00
_cell.angle_gamma   90.00
#
_symmetry.space_group_name_H-M   'P 1'
#
loop_
_entity.id
_entity.type
_entity.pdbx_description
1 polymer ?
#
loop_
_entity_poly.entity_id
_entity_poly.type
_entity_poly.pdbx_seq_one_letter_code
_entity_poly.pdbx_strand_id
1 'polypeptide(L)'
;MSRAARLEPLADYADKVETEAARRLAASGRALAAKEKELEQLRGYLAEYRRRSALAADPADPLRWQNERAFLAKLSELVAAREADLQRAVESYRLEAERWRESHRRTKSLDKLIADSAQEARASEAKREQRELDERALWSMLERS
;
A
#
# COMPACT_ATOMS: atom_id res chain seq x y z
N MET A 1 18.02 -28.42 14.39
CA MET A 1 17.09 -27.32 14.08
C MET A 1 16.74 -27.35 12.61
N SER A 2 15.45 -27.30 12.26
CA SER A 2 14.99 -27.34 10.87
C SER A 2 15.28 -26.02 10.15
N ARG A 3 15.30 -26.03 8.81
CA ARG A 3 15.43 -24.82 8.01
C ARG A 3 14.23 -23.88 8.19
N ALA A 4 13.03 -24.42 8.38
CA ALA A 4 11.80 -23.68 8.69
C ALA A 4 11.95 -22.82 9.97
N ALA A 5 12.47 -23.39 11.07
CA ALA A 5 12.64 -22.67 12.34
C ALA A 5 13.62 -21.47 12.24
N ARG A 6 14.52 -21.45 11.26
CA ARG A 6 15.42 -20.32 11.01
C ARG A 6 14.80 -19.22 10.15
N LEU A 7 13.75 -19.54 9.40
CA LEU A 7 13.06 -18.63 8.50
C LEU A 7 11.86 -17.93 9.17
N GLU A 8 11.30 -18.54 10.22
CA GLU A 8 10.18 -17.96 11.00
C GLU A 8 10.44 -16.52 11.48
N PRO A 9 11.59 -16.17 12.11
CA PRO A 9 11.83 -14.79 12.54
C PRO A 9 11.95 -13.79 11.38
N LEU A 10 12.38 -14.27 10.21
CA LEU A 10 12.46 -13.45 9.00
C LEU A 10 11.08 -13.20 8.40
N ALA A 11 10.17 -14.17 8.48
CA ALA A 11 8.78 -14.00 8.07
C ALA A 11 8.04 -13.04 9.01
N ASP A 12 8.20 -13.17 10.33
CA ASP A 12 7.62 -12.23 11.29
C ASP A 12 8.08 -10.78 11.05
N TYR A 13 9.36 -10.61 10.70
CA TYR A 13 9.88 -9.30 10.34
C TYR A 13 9.30 -8.79 9.01
N ALA A 14 9.19 -9.65 7.99
CA ALA A 14 8.59 -9.30 6.71
C ALA A 14 7.12 -8.88 6.84
N ASP A 15 6.34 -9.60 7.65
CA ASP A 15 4.93 -9.29 7.94
C ASP A 15 4.77 -7.94 8.65
N LYS A 16 5.65 -7.62 9.60
CA LYS A 16 5.70 -6.29 10.23
C LYS A 16 6.00 -5.18 9.21
N VAL A 17 6.97 -5.41 8.32
CA VAL A 17 7.31 -4.44 7.26
C VAL A 17 6.14 -4.25 6.30
N GLU A 18 5.46 -5.33 5.91
CA GLU A 18 4.27 -5.26 5.06
C GLU A 18 3.12 -4.51 5.73
N THR A 19 2.85 -4.80 7.00
CA THR A 19 1.81 -4.12 7.79
C THR A 19 2.09 -2.62 7.88
N GLU A 20 3.34 -2.23 8.15
CA GLU A 20 3.73 -0.82 8.18
C GLU A 20 3.62 -0.16 6.80
N ALA A 21 4.01 -0.85 5.72
CA ALA A 21 3.85 -0.35 4.36
C ALA A 21 2.35 -0.18 4.00
N ALA A 22 1.49 -1.11 4.40
CA ALA A 22 0.04 -1.03 4.20
C ALA A 22 -0.56 0.17 4.96
N ARG A 23 -0.11 0.42 6.20
CA ARG A 23 -0.52 1.60 6.98
C ARG A 23 -0.14 2.91 6.30
N ARG A 24 1.09 2.99 5.77
CA ARG A 24 1.58 4.17 5.02
C ARG A 24 0.80 4.39 3.75
N LEU A 25 0.53 3.33 2.99
CA LEU A 25 -0.29 3.37 1.78
C LEU A 25 -1.72 3.85 2.07
N ALA A 26 -2.34 3.36 3.15
CA ALA A 26 -3.66 3.80 3.55
C ALA A 26 -3.66 5.29 3.97
N ALA A 27 -2.62 5.74 4.68
CA ALA A 27 -2.47 7.14 5.06
C ALA A 27 -2.26 8.06 3.85
N SER A 28 -1.41 7.68 2.90
CA SER A 28 -1.19 8.45 1.68
C SER A 28 -2.43 8.48 0.79
N GLY A 29 -3.19 7.39 0.71
CA GLY A 29 -4.47 7.32 0.01
C GLY A 29 -5.52 8.27 0.58
N ARG A 30 -5.64 8.34 1.92
CA ARG A 30 -6.53 9.32 2.58
C ARG A 30 -6.10 10.76 2.32
N ALA A 31 -4.80 11.04 2.37
CA ALA A 31 -4.26 12.36 2.11
C ALA A 31 -4.49 12.80 0.65
N LEU A 32 -4.35 11.88 -0.30
CA LEU A 32 -4.65 12.08 -1.72
C LEU A 32 -6.13 12.43 -1.92
N ALA A 33 -7.04 11.59 -1.42
CA ALA A 33 -8.48 11.80 -1.55
C ALA A 33 -8.95 13.15 -0.93
N ALA A 34 -8.36 13.54 0.21
CA ALA A 34 -8.67 14.83 0.83
C ALA A 34 -8.26 16.01 -0.06
N LYS A 35 -7.08 15.94 -0.70
CA LYS A 35 -6.59 16.98 -1.63
C LYS A 35 -7.41 17.02 -2.92
N GLU A 36 -7.80 15.88 -3.45
CA GLU A 36 -8.66 15.80 -4.64
C GLU A 36 -10.01 16.49 -4.37
N LYS A 37 -10.63 16.19 -3.23
CA LYS A 37 -11.89 16.80 -2.82
C LYS A 37 -11.78 18.32 -2.65
N GLU A 38 -10.72 18.80 -2.00
CA GLU A 38 -10.48 20.23 -1.82
C GLU A 38 -10.29 20.94 -3.18
N LEU A 39 -9.53 20.33 -4.08
CA LEU A 39 -9.32 20.88 -5.42
C LEU A 39 -10.61 20.89 -6.26
N GLU A 40 -11.42 19.84 -6.18
CA GLU A 40 -12.72 19.77 -6.84
C GLU A 40 -13.65 20.90 -6.36
N GLN A 41 -13.70 21.14 -5.05
CA GLN A 41 -14.47 22.25 -4.47
C GLN A 41 -13.99 23.61 -4.99
N LEU A 42 -12.68 23.84 -5.03
CA LEU A 42 -12.10 25.10 -5.54
C LEU A 42 -12.41 25.31 -7.03
N ARG A 43 -12.30 24.25 -7.84
CA ARG A 43 -12.64 24.28 -9.27
C ARG A 43 -14.13 24.55 -9.49
N GLY A 44 -14.99 23.92 -8.70
CA GLY A 44 -16.44 24.17 -8.71
C GLY A 44 -16.78 25.62 -8.38
N TYR A 45 -16.22 26.14 -7.28
CA TYR A 45 -16.41 27.53 -6.87
C TYR A 45 -15.94 28.52 -7.95
N LEU A 46 -14.78 28.28 -8.57
CA LEU A 46 -14.25 29.11 -9.64
C LEU A 46 -15.13 29.07 -10.90
N ALA A 47 -15.66 27.90 -11.28
CA ALA A 47 -16.58 27.77 -12.41
C ALA A 47 -17.91 28.49 -12.18
N GLU A 48 -18.49 28.35 -10.98
CA GLU A 48 -19.72 29.04 -10.58
C GLU A 48 -19.53 30.56 -10.57
N TYR A 49 -18.40 31.02 -10.01
CA TYR A 49 -18.09 32.44 -9.95
C TYR A 49 -17.88 33.07 -11.33
N ARG A 50 -17.15 32.40 -12.24
CA ARG A 50 -16.98 32.85 -13.63
C ARG A 50 -18.33 32.96 -14.35
N ARG A 51 -19.24 32.01 -14.12
CA ARG A 51 -20.60 32.04 -14.70
C ARG A 51 -21.42 33.22 -14.17
N ARG A 52 -21.38 33.49 -12.87
CA ARG A 52 -22.07 34.65 -12.26
C ARG A 52 -21.52 35.99 -12.77
N SER A 53 -20.20 36.13 -12.85
CA SER A 53 -19.56 37.36 -13.33
C SER A 53 -19.89 37.64 -14.80
N ALA A 54 -19.95 36.61 -15.65
CA ALA A 54 -20.35 36.77 -17.05
C ALA A 54 -21.81 37.23 -17.22
N LEU A 55 -22.71 36.85 -16.30
CA LEU A 55 -24.12 37.24 -16.30
C LEU A 55 -24.36 38.63 -15.69
N ALA A 56 -23.45 39.11 -14.83
CA ALA A 56 -23.56 40.37 -14.11
C ALA A 56 -22.78 41.52 -14.76
N ALA A 57 -22.47 41.42 -16.05
CA ALA A 57 -21.69 42.40 -16.82
C ALA A 57 -22.47 43.71 -17.06
N ASP A 58 -22.81 44.42 -15.99
CA ASP A 58 -23.24 45.81 -16.04
C ASP A 58 -22.01 46.71 -15.86
N PRO A 59 -21.64 47.55 -16.85
CA PRO A 59 -20.43 48.39 -16.81
C PRO A 59 -20.43 49.49 -15.73
N ALA A 60 -21.49 49.60 -14.94
CA ALA A 60 -21.76 50.73 -14.06
C ALA A 60 -20.78 50.89 -12.87
N ASP A 61 -19.97 49.88 -12.51
CA ASP A 61 -18.98 49.97 -11.42
C ASP A 61 -17.59 49.41 -11.79
N PRO A 62 -16.68 50.28 -12.27
CA PRO A 62 -15.30 49.91 -12.64
C PRO A 62 -14.45 49.38 -11.47
N LEU A 63 -14.69 49.85 -10.25
CA LEU A 63 -13.92 49.44 -9.05
C LEU A 63 -14.29 48.02 -8.64
N ARG A 64 -15.59 47.70 -8.65
CA ARG A 64 -16.08 46.34 -8.43
C ARG A 64 -15.50 45.39 -9.47
N TRP A 65 -15.53 45.75 -10.74
CA TRP A 65 -14.97 44.92 -11.82
C TRP A 65 -13.46 44.65 -11.65
N GLN A 66 -12.68 45.64 -11.23
CA GLN A 66 -11.24 45.47 -10.96
C GLN A 66 -10.99 44.51 -9.78
N ASN A 67 -11.75 44.66 -8.69
CA ASN A 67 -11.65 43.79 -7.52
C ASN A 67 -12.02 42.33 -7.84
N GLU A 68 -13.06 42.11 -8.66
CA GLU A 68 -13.47 40.78 -9.11
C GLU A 68 -12.37 40.10 -9.95
N ARG A 69 -11.70 40.84 -10.84
CA ARG A 69 -10.57 40.33 -11.63
C ARG A 69 -9.36 39.96 -10.76
N ALA A 70 -9.03 40.79 -9.76
CA ALA A 70 -7.93 40.50 -8.84
C ALA A 70 -8.20 39.25 -7.98
N PHE A 71 -9.44 39.10 -7.50
CA PHE A 71 -9.86 37.89 -6.77
C PHE A 71 -9.76 36.64 -7.64
N LEU A 72 -10.23 36.71 -8.89
CA LEU A 72 -10.15 35.60 -9.84
C LEU A 72 -8.70 35.19 -10.16
N ALA A 73 -7.79 36.15 -10.29
CA ALA A 73 -6.37 35.87 -10.49
C ALA A 73 -5.80 35.11 -9.28
N LYS A 74 -6.03 35.62 -8.06
CA LYS A 74 -5.57 34.98 -6.82
C LYS A 74 -6.16 33.58 -6.61
N LEU A 75 -7.44 33.38 -6.94
CA LEU A 75 -8.08 32.08 -6.84
C LEU A 75 -7.51 31.09 -7.87
N SER A 76 -7.19 31.57 -9.08
CA SER A 76 -6.58 30.74 -10.12
C SER A 76 -5.15 30.32 -9.73
N GLU A 77 -4.36 31.23 -9.15
CA GLU A 77 -3.04 30.92 -8.59
C GLU A 77 -3.14 29.88 -7.46
N LEU A 78 -4.12 30.02 -6.57
CA LEU A 78 -4.37 29.05 -5.51
C LEU A 78 -4.72 27.67 -6.08
N VAL A 79 -5.58 27.59 -7.09
CA VAL A 79 -5.92 26.32 -7.76
C VAL A 79 -4.67 25.68 -8.36
N ALA A 80 -3.83 26.44 -9.07
CA ALA A 80 -2.59 25.94 -9.65
C ALA A 80 -1.62 25.39 -8.57
N ALA A 81 -1.51 26.09 -7.43
CA ALA A 81 -0.70 25.62 -6.31
C ALA A 81 -1.25 24.29 -5.74
N ARG A 82 -2.58 24.18 -5.59
CA ARG A 82 -3.23 22.95 -5.08
C ARG A 82 -3.15 21.79 -6.07
N GLU A 83 -3.14 22.06 -7.38
CA GLU A 83 -2.85 21.06 -8.40
C GLU A 83 -1.42 20.52 -8.28
N ALA A 84 -0.44 21.40 -8.09
CA ALA A 84 0.95 20.98 -7.86
C ALA A 84 1.09 20.16 -6.57
N ASP A 85 0.39 20.53 -5.50
CA ASP A 85 0.34 19.76 -4.25
C ASP A 85 -0.31 18.39 -4.44
N LEU A 86 -1.36 18.30 -5.26
CA LEU A 86 -2.03 17.05 -5.59
C LEU A 86 -1.09 16.12 -6.35
N GLN A 87 -0.34 16.63 -7.33
CA GLN A 87 0.66 15.83 -8.06
C GLN A 87 1.71 15.22 -7.12
N ARG A 88 2.18 15.99 -6.13
CA ARG A 88 3.10 15.46 -5.10
C ARG A 88 2.46 14.36 -4.25
N ALA A 89 1.17 14.50 -3.92
CA ALA A 89 0.43 13.47 -3.18
C ALA A 89 0.22 12.19 -4.02
N VAL A 90 -0.04 12.32 -5.32
CA VAL A 90 -0.13 11.20 -6.27
C VAL A 90 1.19 10.44 -6.32
N GLU A 91 2.32 11.13 -6.50
CA GLU A 91 3.63 10.47 -6.52
C GLU A 91 3.97 9.81 -5.17
N SER A 92 3.61 10.44 -4.05
CA SER A 92 3.77 9.83 -2.72
C SER A 92 2.94 8.56 -2.58
N TYR A 93 1.67 8.58 -3.01
CA TYR A 93 0.81 7.40 -3.00
C TYR A 93 1.40 6.28 -3.88
N ARG A 94 1.86 6.62 -5.09
CA ARG A 94 2.51 5.68 -6.02
C ARG A 94 3.73 5.01 -5.39
N LEU A 95 4.58 5.79 -4.73
CA LEU A 95 5.77 5.28 -4.06
C LEU A 95 5.42 4.32 -2.91
N GLU A 96 4.46 4.69 -2.06
CA GLU A 96 4.00 3.79 -0.98
C GLU A 96 3.34 2.53 -1.53
N ALA A 97 2.63 2.62 -2.67
CA ALA A 97 2.02 1.46 -3.32
C ALA A 97 3.06 0.49 -3.88
N GLU A 98 4.17 1.00 -4.44
CA GLU A 98 5.31 0.16 -4.87
C GLU A 98 5.98 -0.52 -3.66
N ARG A 99 6.24 0.25 -2.59
CA ARG A 99 6.84 -0.31 -1.35
C ARG A 99 5.99 -1.41 -0.75
N TRP A 100 4.68 -1.20 -0.67
CA TRP A 100 3.75 -2.23 -0.20
C TRP A 100 3.78 -3.46 -1.10
N ARG A 101 3.70 -3.31 -2.42
CA ARG A 101 3.76 -4.43 -3.37
C ARG A 101 5.07 -5.23 -3.25
N GLU A 102 6.19 -4.57 -3.07
CA GLU A 102 7.48 -5.23 -2.85
C GLU A 102 7.49 -6.01 -1.53
N SER A 103 7.04 -5.39 -0.43
CA SER A 103 6.96 -6.07 0.87
C SER A 103 6.04 -7.28 0.82
N HIS A 104 4.86 -7.15 0.22
CA HIS A 104 3.90 -8.24 0.06
C HIS A 104 4.48 -9.41 -0.74
N ARG A 105 5.18 -9.13 -1.85
CA ARG A 105 5.85 -10.18 -2.64
C ARG A 105 6.91 -10.91 -1.80
N ARG A 106 7.69 -10.18 -0.99
CA ARG A 106 8.70 -10.78 -0.11
C ARG A 106 8.06 -11.67 0.97
N THR A 107 7.02 -11.20 1.65
CA THR A 107 6.27 -11.99 2.65
C THR A 107 5.76 -13.29 2.03
N LYS A 108 5.05 -13.20 0.89
CA LYS A 108 4.53 -14.40 0.19
C LYS A 108 5.61 -15.38 -0.23
N SER A 109 6.78 -14.87 -0.59
CA SER A 109 7.91 -15.73 -0.98
C SER A 109 8.49 -16.46 0.23
N LEU A 110 8.59 -15.79 1.38
CA LEU A 110 9.04 -16.40 2.63
C LEU A 110 8.03 -17.42 3.17
N ASP A 111 6.73 -17.09 3.16
CA ASP A 111 5.65 -18.01 3.57
C ASP A 111 5.73 -19.33 2.80
N LYS A 112 5.92 -19.24 1.48
CA LYS A 112 6.06 -20.41 0.62
C LYS A 112 7.30 -21.23 0.98
N LEU A 113 8.46 -20.59 1.16
CA LEU A 113 9.70 -21.27 1.53
C LEU A 113 9.61 -21.97 2.89
N ILE A 114 8.89 -21.38 3.84
CA ILE A 114 8.65 -21.98 5.16
C ILE A 114 7.74 -23.20 5.04
N ALA A 115 6.64 -23.09 4.28
CA ALA A 115 5.74 -24.21 4.04
C ALA A 115 6.46 -25.39 3.36
N ASP A 116 7.23 -25.11 2.30
CA ASP A 116 8.01 -26.11 1.58
C ASP A 116 9.04 -26.78 2.52
N SER A 117 9.77 -26.00 3.31
CA SER A 117 10.75 -26.53 4.27
C SER A 117 10.09 -27.37 5.39
N ALA A 118 8.90 -26.99 5.85
CA ALA A 118 8.18 -27.76 6.86
C ALA A 118 7.69 -29.10 6.31
N GLN A 119 7.24 -29.12 5.04
CA GLN A 119 6.83 -30.34 4.37
C GLN A 119 8.01 -31.31 4.14
N GLU A 120 9.16 -30.79 3.71
CA GLU A 120 10.39 -31.59 3.57
C GLU A 120 10.83 -32.20 4.91
N ALA A 121 10.77 -31.43 5.99
CA ALA A 121 11.13 -31.92 7.32
C ALA A 121 10.22 -33.07 7.77
N ARG A 122 8.89 -32.91 7.62
CA ARG A 122 7.92 -33.97 7.95
C ARG A 122 8.13 -35.23 7.11
N ALA A 123 8.40 -35.07 5.81
CA ALA A 123 8.65 -36.21 4.92
C ALA A 123 9.95 -36.95 5.29
N SER A 124 10.98 -36.22 5.71
CA SER A 124 12.25 -36.80 6.19
C SER A 124 12.06 -37.56 7.50
N GLU A 125 11.32 -36.97 8.45
CA GLU A 125 11.00 -37.61 9.74
C GLU A 125 10.17 -38.88 9.55
N ALA A 126 9.11 -38.85 8.74
CA ALA A 126 8.30 -40.02 8.44
C ALA A 126 9.12 -41.16 7.80
N LYS A 127 10.04 -40.85 6.88
CA LYS A 127 10.95 -41.84 6.30
C LYS A 127 11.90 -42.44 7.34
N ARG A 128 12.36 -41.64 8.30
CA ARG A 128 13.22 -42.13 9.38
C ARG A 128 12.45 -43.04 10.34
N GLU A 129 11.26 -42.63 10.75
CA GLU A 129 10.38 -43.43 11.61
C GLU A 129 10.01 -44.77 10.96
N GLN A 130 9.69 -44.77 9.67
CA GLN A 130 9.42 -46.00 8.93
C GLN A 130 10.62 -46.96 8.95
N ARG A 131 11.83 -46.46 8.70
CA ARG A 131 13.05 -47.28 8.76
C ARG A 131 13.29 -47.87 10.16
N GLU A 132 13.10 -47.07 11.20
CA GLU A 132 13.25 -47.55 12.59
C GLU A 132 12.21 -48.62 12.94
N LEU A 133 10.99 -48.51 12.44
CA LEU A 133 9.95 -49.53 12.61
C LEU A 133 10.28 -50.82 11.86
N ASP A 134 10.72 -50.72 10.60
CA ASP A 134 11.11 -51.86 9.77
C ASP A 134 12.30 -52.61 10.40
N GLU A 135 13.30 -51.89 10.91
CA GLU A 135 14.44 -52.47 11.63
C GLU A 135 13.97 -53.21 12.89
N ARG A 136 13.15 -52.59 13.75
CA ARG A 136 12.62 -53.25 14.96
C ARG A 136 11.80 -54.49 14.62
N ALA A 137 11.01 -54.45 13.55
CA ALA A 137 10.26 -55.61 13.08
C ALA A 137 11.20 -56.76 12.69
N LEU A 138 12.26 -56.47 11.93
CA LEU A 138 13.28 -57.46 11.55
C LEU A 138 13.96 -58.09 12.77
N TRP A 139 14.40 -57.28 13.75
CA TRP A 139 15.02 -57.78 14.98
C TRP A 139 14.07 -58.70 15.76
N SER A 140 12.79 -58.32 15.87
CA SER A 140 11.79 -59.11 16.59
C SER A 140 11.46 -60.45 15.92
N MET A 141 11.66 -60.56 14.61
CA MET A 141 11.50 -61.82 13.87
C MET A 141 12.70 -62.75 14.10
N LEU A 142 13.92 -62.19 14.12
CA LEU A 142 15.14 -62.95 14.38
C LEU A 142 15.21 -63.51 15.80
N GLU A 143 14.67 -62.80 16.81
CA GLU A 143 14.63 -63.26 18.20
C GLU A 143 13.61 -64.39 18.46
N ARG A 144 12.67 -64.63 17.54
CA ARG A 144 11.61 -65.64 17.68
C ARG A 144 11.87 -66.93 16.90
N SER A 145 12.96 -67.02 16.13
CA SER A 145 13.38 -68.23 15.39
C SER A 145 14.53 -68.92 16.09
#